data_AF-A0A059Q252-F1
#
_entry.id   AF-A0A059Q252-F1
#
_cell.length_a   1.000
_cell.length_b   1.000
_cell.length_c   1.000
_cell.angle_alpha   90.00
_cell.angle_beta   90.00
_cell.angle_gamma   90.00
#
_symmetry.space_group_name_H-M   'P 1'
#
loop_
_entity.id
_entity.type
_entity.pdbx_description
1 polymer ?
#
loop_
_entity_poly.entity_id
_entity_poly.type
_entity_poly.pdbx_seq_one_letter_code
_entity_poly.pdbx_strand_id
1 'polypeptide(L)'
;MSSLPGGFLSVRVLRGINLVSCDAKGSEPKTVNPVWNEDLTLAVMDASAPIKLEVFDKDTFSKDDRMGDTEFDIEAVVQIIQMDRAEDIRSGTVVRTVHPGGKDSCLADESHIIWDNGQVVQNLLLKLRNGLTCRPGKG
;
A
#
# COMPACT_ATOMS: atom_id res chain seq x y z
N MET A 1 2.29 -22.28 -14.53
CA MET A 1 1.90 -20.96 -13.99
C MET A 1 0.41 -20.79 -14.30
N SER A 2 -0.44 -21.08 -13.32
CA SER A 2 -1.89 -20.90 -13.45
C SER A 2 -2.19 -19.41 -13.35
N SER A 3 -2.52 -18.77 -14.47
CA SER A 3 -3.11 -17.44 -14.50
C SER A 3 -4.38 -17.47 -13.65
N LEU A 4 -4.52 -16.54 -12.70
CA LEU A 4 -5.80 -16.27 -12.07
C LEU A 4 -6.81 -15.89 -13.19
N PRO A 5 -8.05 -16.41 -13.18
CA PRO A 5 -9.11 -15.77 -13.93
C PRO A 5 -9.25 -14.35 -13.37
N GLY A 6 -9.11 -13.34 -14.23
CA GLY A 6 -9.01 -11.92 -13.87
C GLY A 6 -9.92 -11.53 -12.70
N GLY A 7 -9.30 -11.32 -11.54
CA GLY A 7 -9.95 -10.90 -10.31
C GLY A 7 -9.66 -9.43 -10.03
N PHE A 8 -10.49 -8.82 -9.20
CA PHE A 8 -10.28 -7.46 -8.72
C PHE A 8 -9.75 -7.49 -7.30
N LEU A 9 -8.69 -6.72 -7.04
CA LEU A 9 -8.21 -6.44 -5.70
C LEU A 9 -8.73 -5.07 -5.26
N SER A 10 -9.39 -5.02 -4.11
CA SER A 10 -9.73 -3.77 -3.45
C SER A 10 -8.60 -3.36 -2.51
N VAL A 11 -8.05 -2.17 -2.71
CA VAL A 11 -7.00 -1.57 -1.88
C VAL A 11 -7.57 -0.33 -1.24
N ARG A 12 -7.77 -0.38 0.08
CA ARG A 12 -8.20 0.79 0.87
C ARG A 12 -6.99 1.56 1.39
N VAL A 13 -6.77 2.77 0.89
CA VAL A 13 -5.74 3.68 1.39
C VAL A 13 -6.30 4.47 2.56
N LEU A 14 -5.89 4.13 3.77
CA LEU A 14 -6.44 4.72 5.00
C LEU A 14 -5.87 6.11 5.29
N ARG A 15 -4.55 6.20 5.52
CA ARG A 15 -3.89 7.44 5.97
C ARG A 15 -2.39 7.43 5.70
N GLY A 16 -1.80 8.62 5.68
CA GLY A 16 -0.36 8.86 5.76
C GLY A 16 0.07 9.15 7.19
N ILE A 17 1.32 8.80 7.53
CA ILE A 17 1.90 9.05 8.85
C ILE A 17 3.25 9.74 8.64
N ASN A 18 3.37 10.99 9.11
CA ASN A 18 4.58 11.80 9.03
C ASN A 18 5.22 11.85 7.63
N LEU A 19 4.41 12.13 6.61
CA LEU A 19 4.88 12.30 5.24
C LEU A 19 5.81 13.52 5.10
N VAL A 20 6.75 13.46 4.16
CA VAL A 20 7.63 14.60 3.85
C VAL A 20 6.87 15.59 2.98
N SER A 21 6.72 16.84 3.40
CA SER A 21 6.18 17.92 2.56
C SER A 21 7.28 18.92 2.19
N CYS A 22 7.24 19.41 0.95
CA CYS A 22 8.24 20.31 0.35
C CYS A 22 7.68 21.71 0.05
N ASP A 23 6.56 22.01 0.69
CA ASP A 23 5.63 22.97 0.15
C ASP A 23 5.85 24.37 0.74
N ALA A 24 6.44 25.27 -0.05
CA ALA A 24 6.80 26.64 0.39
C ALA A 24 5.70 27.69 0.14
N LYS A 25 4.70 27.46 -0.72
CA LYS A 25 3.72 28.50 -1.10
C LYS A 25 2.40 27.92 -1.62
N GLY A 26 1.30 28.04 -0.87
CA GLY A 26 -0.05 27.74 -1.39
C GLY A 26 -1.06 27.35 -0.32
N SER A 27 -2.32 27.70 -0.52
CA SER A 27 -3.36 27.89 0.51
C SER A 27 -4.32 26.69 0.68
N GLU A 28 -3.81 25.54 1.08
CA GLU A 28 -4.63 24.43 1.62
C GLU A 28 -4.03 23.93 2.94
N PRO A 29 -4.80 23.31 3.85
CA PRO A 29 -4.26 22.80 5.11
C PRO A 29 -3.27 21.67 4.82
N LYS A 30 -1.98 22.03 4.82
CA LYS A 30 -0.86 21.10 4.67
C LYS A 30 -0.82 20.18 5.88
N THR A 31 -1.21 18.92 5.70
CA THR A 31 -1.04 17.89 6.72
C THR A 31 -0.06 16.85 6.23
N VAL A 32 0.96 16.59 7.04
CA VAL A 32 1.87 15.44 6.87
C VAL A 32 1.23 14.14 7.38
N ASN A 33 0.00 14.20 7.89
CA ASN A 33 -0.79 13.07 8.36
C ASN A 33 -2.18 13.07 7.69
N PRO A 34 -2.27 12.94 6.35
CA PRO A 34 -3.55 12.92 5.66
C PRO A 34 -4.34 11.66 6.01
N VAL A 35 -5.66 11.78 6.09
CA VAL A 35 -6.59 10.64 6.16
C VAL A 35 -7.35 10.61 4.85
N TRP A 36 -7.08 9.60 4.03
CA TRP A 36 -7.70 9.43 2.71
C TRP A 36 -8.99 8.63 2.80
N ASN A 37 -8.94 7.44 3.42
CA ASN A 37 -10.04 6.46 3.41
C ASN A 37 -10.60 6.21 2.01
N GLU A 38 -9.71 6.07 1.02
CA GLU A 38 -10.07 5.89 -0.38
C GLU A 38 -9.96 4.42 -0.79
N ASP A 39 -10.95 3.93 -1.53
CA ASP A 39 -10.96 2.58 -2.08
C ASP A 39 -10.53 2.59 -3.55
N LEU A 40 -9.46 1.87 -3.85
CA LEU A 40 -8.98 1.64 -5.22
C LEU A 40 -9.31 0.21 -5.63
N THR A 41 -9.71 0.01 -6.88
CA THR A 41 -9.97 -1.32 -7.44
C THR A 41 -9.01 -1.61 -8.58
N LEU A 42 -8.18 -2.63 -8.41
CA LEU A 42 -7.14 -3.01 -9.36
C LEU A 42 -7.51 -4.34 -10.03
N ALA A 43 -7.45 -4.39 -11.36
CA ALA A 43 -7.55 -5.66 -12.08
C ALA A 43 -6.21 -6.40 -12.01
N VAL A 44 -6.20 -7.59 -11.43
CA VAL A 44 -4.98 -8.39 -11.27
C VAL A 44 -4.82 -9.33 -12.45
N MET A 45 -3.83 -9.05 -13.30
CA MET A 45 -3.46 -9.90 -14.44
C MET A 45 -2.33 -10.88 -14.10
N ASP A 46 -1.37 -10.42 -13.29
CA ASP A 46 -0.21 -11.19 -12.84
C ASP A 46 0.02 -10.91 -11.35
N ALA A 47 -0.17 -11.94 -10.52
CA ALA A 47 0.00 -11.85 -9.06
C ALA A 47 1.47 -11.86 -8.62
N SER A 48 2.40 -12.16 -9.54
CA SER A 48 3.84 -12.09 -9.28
C SER A 48 4.41 -10.69 -9.46
N ALA A 49 3.65 -9.78 -10.09
CA ALA A 49 4.04 -8.38 -10.22
C ALA A 49 3.71 -7.61 -8.93
N PRO A 50 4.67 -6.87 -8.34
CA PRO A 50 4.40 -6.06 -7.15
C PRO A 50 3.48 -4.88 -7.48
N ILE A 51 2.67 -4.48 -6.49
CA ILE A 51 1.88 -3.26 -6.57
C ILE A 51 2.75 -2.10 -6.10
N LYS A 52 2.89 -1.07 -6.93
CA LYS A 52 3.61 0.16 -6.62
C LYS A 52 2.64 1.27 -6.25
N LEU A 53 2.90 1.92 -5.11
CA LEU A 53 2.20 3.12 -4.66
C LEU A 53 3.18 4.29 -4.63
N GLU A 54 2.79 5.41 -5.22
CA GLU A 54 3.58 6.64 -5.24
C GLU A 54 2.78 7.77 -4.60
N VAL A 55 3.42 8.56 -3.76
CA VAL A 55 2.80 9.68 -3.03
C VAL A 55 3.37 10.99 -3.58
N PHE A 56 2.48 11.93 -3.84
CA PHE A 56 2.81 13.24 -4.40
C PHE A 56 2.19 14.36 -3.55
N ASP A 57 2.94 15.45 -3.37
CA ASP A 57 2.49 16.70 -2.77
C ASP A 57 1.81 17.52 -3.88
N LYS A 58 0.54 17.84 -3.69
CA LYS A 58 -0.27 18.46 -4.75
C LYS A 58 -0.05 19.96 -4.75
N ASP A 59 0.53 20.47 -5.83
CA ASP A 59 0.79 21.89 -5.99
C ASP A 59 -0.23 22.56 -6.91
N THR A 60 -0.76 23.71 -6.50
CA THR A 60 -1.75 24.44 -7.33
C THR A 60 -1.09 25.17 -8.50
N PHE A 61 0.17 25.60 -8.36
CA PHE A 61 0.86 26.47 -9.31
C PHE A 61 2.19 25.90 -9.84
N SER A 62 2.59 24.72 -9.37
CA SER A 62 3.79 24.00 -9.78
C SER A 62 3.46 22.54 -10.11
N LYS A 63 4.46 21.80 -10.58
CA LYS A 63 4.35 20.36 -10.75
C LYS A 63 4.37 19.71 -9.37
N ASP A 64 3.47 18.76 -9.15
CA ASP A 64 3.43 17.96 -7.92
C ASP A 64 4.80 17.33 -7.61
N ASP A 65 5.25 17.56 -6.38
CA ASP A 65 6.52 17.07 -5.90
C ASP A 65 6.39 15.64 -5.36
N ARG A 66 7.36 14.79 -5.67
CA ARG A 66 7.33 13.39 -5.26
C ARG A 66 7.73 13.22 -3.79
N MET A 67 6.80 12.74 -2.97
CA MET A 67 7.00 12.52 -1.53
C MET A 67 7.58 11.13 -1.21
N GLY A 68 7.45 10.17 -2.12
CA GLY A 68 8.08 8.85 -2.02
C GLY A 68 7.28 7.75 -2.70
N ASP A 69 7.79 6.52 -2.60
CA ASP A 69 7.12 5.31 -3.11
C ASP A 69 7.26 4.11 -2.19
N THR A 70 6.37 3.15 -2.37
CA THR A 70 6.45 1.84 -1.74
C THR A 70 5.95 0.78 -2.72
N GLU A 71 6.41 -0.45 -2.52
CA GLU A 71 5.96 -1.61 -3.27
C GLU A 71 5.59 -2.74 -2.29
N PHE A 72 4.60 -3.56 -2.66
CA PHE A 72 4.21 -4.74 -1.89
C PHE A 72 3.68 -5.84 -2.80
N ASP A 73 3.91 -7.09 -2.39
CA ASP A 73 3.50 -8.28 -3.14
C ASP A 73 2.14 -8.78 -2.67
N ILE A 74 1.34 -9.30 -3.61
CA ILE A 74 0.01 -9.87 -3.34
C ILE A 74 -0.03 -11.39 -3.53
N GLU A 75 1.11 -12.01 -3.85
CA GLU A 75 1.18 -13.45 -4.11
C GLU A 75 0.65 -14.27 -2.94
N ALA A 76 0.99 -13.88 -1.70
CA ALA A 76 0.53 -14.55 -0.49
C ALA A 76 -1.00 -14.51 -0.33
N VAL A 77 -1.63 -13.38 -0.65
CA VAL A 77 -3.09 -13.20 -0.61
C VAL A 77 -3.73 -14.08 -1.69
N VAL A 78 -3.19 -14.03 -2.90
CA VAL A 78 -3.69 -14.82 -4.04
C VAL A 78 -3.60 -16.32 -3.78
N GLN A 79 -2.49 -16.80 -3.21
CA GLN A 79 -2.31 -18.21 -2.85
C GLN A 79 -3.40 -18.66 -1.86
N ILE A 80 -3.74 -17.83 -0.88
CA ILE A 80 -4.78 -18.13 0.12
C ILE A 80 -6.17 -18.14 -0.53
N ILE A 81 -6.47 -17.18 -1.42
CA ILE A 81 -7.75 -17.16 -2.17
C ILE A 81 -7.93 -18.43 -3.01
N GLN A 82 -6.84 -18.97 -3.57
CA GLN A 82 -6.87 -20.18 -4.39
C GLN A 82 -6.92 -21.48 -3.57
N MET A 83 -6.88 -21.43 -2.23
CA MET A 83 -6.96 -22.63 -1.41
C MET A 83 -8.37 -23.23 -1.49
N ASP A 84 -8.45 -24.51 -1.90
CA ASP A 84 -9.68 -25.29 -2.07
C ASP A 84 -10.44 -25.60 -0.74
N ARG A 85 -10.05 -24.94 0.36
CA ARG A 85 -10.56 -25.17 1.72
C ARG A 85 -11.02 -23.90 2.43
N ALA A 86 -11.19 -22.81 1.67
CA ALA A 86 -11.69 -21.53 2.15
C ALA A 86 -12.98 -21.63 3.01
N GLU A 87 -13.90 -22.53 2.63
CA GLU A 87 -15.20 -22.69 3.29
C GLU A 87 -15.11 -23.23 4.73
N ASP A 88 -14.03 -23.93 5.08
CA ASP A 88 -13.83 -24.51 6.42
C ASP A 88 -13.24 -23.50 7.43
N ILE A 89 -12.77 -22.34 6.96
CA ILE A 89 -12.01 -21.40 7.79
C ILE A 89 -12.97 -20.50 8.57
N ARG A 90 -12.80 -20.48 9.89
CA ARG A 90 -13.58 -19.58 10.77
C ARG A 90 -13.17 -18.13 10.53
N SER A 91 -14.17 -17.24 10.47
CA SER A 91 -13.95 -15.79 10.42
C SER A 91 -13.07 -15.32 11.60
N GLY A 92 -12.14 -14.40 11.34
CA GLY A 92 -11.12 -13.91 12.26
C GLY A 92 -9.85 -14.75 12.35
N THR A 93 -9.72 -15.84 11.58
CA THR A 93 -8.52 -16.67 11.60
C THR A 93 -7.36 -15.97 10.89
N VAL A 94 -6.22 -15.80 11.57
CA VAL A 94 -4.96 -15.41 10.93
C VAL A 94 -4.43 -16.61 10.13
N VAL A 95 -4.44 -16.49 8.81
CA VAL A 95 -4.01 -17.56 7.90
C VAL A 95 -2.49 -17.51 7.68
N ARG A 96 -1.92 -16.30 7.63
CA ARG A 96 -0.49 -16.09 7.44
C ARG A 96 -0.03 -14.79 8.07
N THR A 97 1.18 -14.79 8.63
CA THR A 97 1.90 -13.58 9.04
C THR A 97 3.06 -13.31 8.08
N VAL A 98 3.13 -12.10 7.56
CA VAL A 98 4.20 -11.58 6.72
C VAL A 98 5.06 -10.66 7.59
N HIS A 99 6.33 -10.99 7.74
CA HIS A 99 7.27 -10.22 8.55
C HIS A 99 8.08 -9.26 7.66
N PRO A 100 8.53 -8.10 8.19
CA PRO A 100 9.45 -7.22 7.46
C PRO A 100 10.73 -7.95 7.01
N GLY A 101 10.95 -8.00 5.70
CA GLY A 101 12.08 -8.69 5.08
C GLY A 101 13.35 -7.84 5.01
N GLY A 102 14.08 -7.72 6.11
CA GLY A 102 15.39 -7.04 6.13
C GLY A 102 15.34 -5.56 5.74
N LYS A 103 16.50 -5.02 5.30
CA LYS A 103 16.69 -3.57 5.11
C LYS A 103 15.86 -2.98 3.96
N ASP A 104 15.56 -3.77 2.94
CA ASP A 104 14.92 -3.29 1.70
C ASP A 104 13.39 -3.50 1.70
N SER A 105 12.85 -4.17 2.73
CA SER A 105 11.40 -4.35 2.86
C SER A 105 10.70 -3.02 3.12
N CYS A 106 9.66 -2.76 2.33
CA CYS A 106 8.78 -1.63 2.57
C CYS A 106 7.81 -1.86 3.72
N LEU A 107 7.70 -3.09 4.25
CA LEU A 107 6.82 -3.36 5.37
C LEU A 107 7.45 -2.79 6.67
N ALA A 108 6.68 -1.96 7.37
CA ALA A 108 7.13 -1.27 8.58
C ALA A 108 6.99 -2.13 9.85
N ASP A 109 5.99 -3.01 9.86
CA ASP A 109 5.64 -3.88 10.99
C ASP A 109 5.03 -5.19 10.46
N GLU A 110 4.86 -6.20 11.29
CA GLU A 110 4.21 -7.44 10.86
C GLU A 110 2.83 -7.20 10.24
N SER A 111 2.50 -7.98 9.22
CA SER A 111 1.24 -7.92 8.49
C SER A 111 0.56 -9.28 8.55
N HIS A 112 -0.72 -9.28 8.95
CA HIS A 112 -1.51 -10.50 9.01
C HIS A 112 -2.46 -10.57 7.82
N ILE A 113 -2.50 -11.74 7.19
CA ILE A 113 -3.53 -12.13 6.24
C ILE A 113 -4.58 -12.92 7.02
N ILE A 114 -5.79 -12.38 7.05
CA ILE A 114 -6.90 -12.83 7.88
C ILE A 114 -8.02 -13.31 6.98
N TRP A 115 -8.62 -14.44 7.35
CA TRP A 115 -9.89 -14.86 6.79
C TRP A 115 -11.01 -14.17 7.57
N ASP A 116 -11.73 -13.25 6.95
CA ASP A 116 -12.81 -12.49 7.57
C ASP A 116 -14.07 -12.55 6.70
N ASN A 117 -15.13 -13.14 7.24
CA ASN A 117 -16.47 -13.19 6.64
C ASN A 117 -16.50 -13.64 5.17
N GLY A 118 -15.70 -14.66 4.82
CA GLY A 118 -15.62 -15.20 3.46
C GLY A 118 -14.70 -14.42 2.52
N GLN A 119 -13.94 -13.45 3.05
CA GLN A 119 -12.97 -12.66 2.32
C GLN A 119 -11.58 -12.79 2.95
N VAL A 120 -10.55 -12.56 2.13
CA VAL A 120 -9.17 -12.48 2.60
C VAL A 120 -8.82 -11.01 2.77
N VAL A 121 -8.43 -10.62 3.99
CA VAL A 121 -8.07 -9.24 4.33
C VAL A 121 -6.61 -9.19 4.79
N GLN A 122 -5.85 -8.23 4.30
CA GLN A 122 -4.48 -7.98 4.75
C GLN A 122 -4.30 -6.51 5.11
N ASN A 123 -3.89 -6.24 6.35
CA ASN A 123 -3.52 -4.89 6.78
C ASN A 123 -2.03 -4.67 6.55
N LEU A 124 -1.68 -3.54 5.94
CA LEU A 124 -0.30 -3.19 5.59
C LEU A 124 0.07 -1.85 6.23
N LEU A 125 1.23 -1.80 6.89
CA LEU A 125 1.90 -0.57 7.27
C LEU A 125 3.18 -0.46 6.44
N LEU A 126 3.23 0.54 5.54
CA LEU A 126 4.28 0.66 4.54
C LEU A 126 5.17 1.88 4.78
N LYS A 127 6.48 1.69 4.65
CA LYS A 127 7.51 2.72 4.64
C LYS A 127 7.65 3.26 3.23
N LEU A 128 7.59 4.57 3.08
CA LEU A 128 7.96 5.21 1.82
C LEU A 128 9.49 5.25 1.68
N ARG A 129 9.95 4.98 0.46
CA ARG A 129 11.33 5.11 -0.02
C ARG A 129 11.42 6.30 -0.96
N ASN A 130 12.65 6.76 -1.23
CA ASN A 130 12.95 7.74 -2.29
C ASN A 130 12.10 9.03 -2.23
N GLY A 131 11.78 9.52 -1.02
CA GLY A 131 11.20 10.84 -0.86
C GLY A 131 12.25 11.91 -1.17
N LEU A 132 11.89 12.91 -1.98
CA LEU A 132 12.80 14.04 -2.21
C LEU A 132 12.99 14.79 -0.89
N THR A 133 14.22 14.84 -0.38
CA THR A 133 14.60 15.87 0.57
C THR A 133 14.73 17.17 -0.20
N CYS A 134 14.01 18.22 0.20
CA CYS A 134 14.17 19.56 -0.38
C CYS A 134 15.65 19.90 -0.52
N ARG A 135 16.13 20.13 -1.75
CA ARG A 135 17.45 20.73 -1.94
C ARG A 135 17.35 22.15 -1.39
N PRO A 136 18.23 22.59 -0.48
CA PRO A 136 18.30 24.01 -0.15
C PRO A 136 18.55 24.77 -1.45
N GLY A 137 17.65 25.69 -1.78
CA GLY A 137 17.79 26.55 -2.96
C GLY A 137 19.16 27.21 -2.91
N LYS A 138 19.95 27.04 -3.97
CA LYS A 138 21.12 27.90 -4.19
C LYS A 138 20.57 29.30 -4.42
N GLY A 139 20.86 30.20 -3.49
CA GLY A 139 20.65 31.64 -3.66
C GLY A 139 21.54 32.23 -4.75
#